data_AF-F7UWK5-F1
#
_entry.id   AF-F7UWK5-F1
#
_cell.length_a   1.000
_cell.length_b   1.000
_cell.length_c   1.000
_cell.angle_alpha   90.00
_cell.angle_beta   90.00
_cell.angle_gamma   90.00
#
_symmetry.space_group_name_H-M   'P 1'
#
loop_
_entity.id
_entity.type
_entity.pdbx_description
1 polymer ?
#
loop_
_entity_poly.entity_id
_entity_poly.type
_entity_poly.pdbx_seq_one_letter_code
_entity_poly.pdbx_strand_id
1 'polypeptide(L)' 'MKRDLPPTPFIESVIQRRGSEYLFSEYFDDQLNPLPNAPDELKREAKLLQSIPKPQQLP' A
#
# COMPACT_ATOMS: atom_id res chain seq x y z
N MET A 1 8.68 2.31 18.19
CA MET A 1 9.46 1.94 16.98
C MET A 1 8.87 2.71 15.82
N LYS A 2 9.61 3.66 15.23
CA LYS A 2 9.18 4.29 13.97
C LYS A 2 9.37 3.23 12.88
N ARG A 3 8.29 2.82 12.22
CA ARG A 3 8.40 2.01 11.01
C ARG A 3 8.93 2.95 9.94
N ASP A 4 10.18 2.75 9.50
CA ASP A 4 10.73 3.42 8.32
C ASP A 4 10.07 2.79 7.08
N LEU A 5 8.81 3.17 6.85
CA LEU A 5 8.14 2.86 5.59
C LEU A 5 8.70 3.79 4.50
N PRO A 6 8.92 3.30 3.28
CA PRO A 6 9.27 4.14 2.15
C PRO A 6 8.13 5.14 1.92
N PRO A 7 8.44 6.35 1.41
CA PRO A 7 7.42 7.34 1.13
C PRO A 7 6.46 6.80 0.06
N THR A 8 5.16 6.88 0.33
CA THR A 8 4.09 6.49 -0.59
C THR A 8 3.13 7.66 -0.81
N PRO A 9 3.59 8.74 -1.48
CA PRO A 9 2.82 9.97 -1.63
C PRO A 9 1.51 9.78 -2.41
N PHE A 10 1.44 8.85 -3.36
CA PHE A 10 0.21 8.56 -4.09
C PHE A 10 -0.81 7.88 -3.18
N ILE A 11 -0.42 6.81 -2.49
CA ILE A 11 -1.28 6.09 -1.54
C ILE A 11 -1.74 7.04 -0.42
N GLU A 12 -0.84 7.83 0.15
CA GLU A 12 -1.18 8.82 1.18
C GLU A 12 -2.21 9.85 0.67
N SER A 13 -2.02 10.37 -0.54
CA SER A 13 -2.95 11.31 -1.17
C SER A 13 -4.33 10.70 -1.39
N VAL A 14 -4.41 9.43 -1.86
CA VAL A 14 -5.70 8.74 -2.03
C VAL A 14 -6.38 8.51 -0.69
N ILE A 15 -5.64 8.08 0.34
CA ILE A 15 -6.18 7.89 1.69
C ILE A 15 -6.71 9.22 2.24
N GLN A 16 -5.97 10.32 2.09
CA GLN A 16 -6.40 11.64 2.57
C GLN A 16 -7.66 12.15 1.86
N ARG A 17 -7.84 11.85 0.57
CA ARG A 17 -8.96 12.36 -0.24
C ARG A 17 -10.20 11.48 -0.19
N ARG A 18 -10.02 10.17 -0.15
CA ARG A 18 -11.09 9.17 -0.34
C ARG A 18 -11.21 8.18 0.80
N GLY A 19 -10.23 8.13 1.70
CA GLY A 19 -10.14 7.13 2.76
C GLY A 19 -9.42 5.87 2.32
N SER A 20 -8.89 5.14 3.31
CA SER A 20 -8.22 3.86 3.09
C SER A 20 -9.17 2.76 2.64
N GLU A 21 -10.43 2.78 3.10
CA GLU A 21 -11.44 1.80 2.67
C GLU A 21 -11.64 1.84 1.15
N TYR A 22 -11.81 3.04 0.57
CA TYR A 22 -11.91 3.22 -0.88
C TYR A 22 -10.67 2.70 -1.61
N LEU A 23 -9.47 3.03 -1.11
CA LEU A 23 -8.22 2.58 -1.70
C LEU A 23 -8.19 1.05 -1.80
N PHE A 24 -8.50 0.35 -0.70
CA PHE A 24 -8.46 -1.11 -0.65
C PHE A 24 -9.58 -1.74 -1.47
N SER A 25 -10.81 -1.22 -1.42
CA SER A 25 -11.93 -1.80 -2.17
C SER A 25 -11.81 -1.61 -3.68
N GLU A 26 -11.23 -0.49 -4.12
CA GLU A 26 -11.19 -0.14 -5.55
C GLU A 26 -9.95 -0.71 -6.25
N TYR A 27 -8.83 -0.82 -5.54
CA TYR A 27 -7.52 -1.08 -6.14
C TYR A 27 -6.78 -2.30 -5.60
N PHE A 28 -7.31 -2.99 -4.58
CA PHE A 28 -6.67 -4.19 -4.03
C PHE A 28 -7.65 -5.37 -4.00
N ASP A 29 -7.10 -6.59 -4.09
CA ASP A 29 -7.84 -7.81 -3.83
C ASP A 29 -7.86 -8.15 -2.33
N ASP A 30 -8.57 -9.23 -1.97
CA ASP A 30 -8.64 -9.74 -0.58
C ASP A 30 -7.28 -10.17 -0.02
N GLN A 31 -6.28 -10.38 -0.89
CA GLN A 31 -4.91 -10.73 -0.53
C GLN A 31 -3.98 -9.50 -0.44
N LEU A 32 -4.54 -8.29 -0.55
CA LEU A 32 -3.80 -7.02 -0.57
C LEU A 32 -2.80 -6.94 -1.74
N ASN A 33 -3.09 -7.60 -2.86
CA ASN A 33 -2.40 -7.40 -4.11
C ASN A 33 -3.09 -6.30 -4.92
N PRO A 34 -2.33 -5.37 -5.53
CA PRO A 34 -2.89 -4.39 -6.43
C PRO A 34 -3.60 -5.04 -7.63
N LEU A 35 -4.82 -4.60 -7.91
CA LEU A 35 -5.61 -5.07 -9.04
C LEU A 35 -5.00 -4.62 -10.39
N PRO A 36 -5.27 -5.32 -11.51
CA PRO A 36 -4.73 -4.95 -12.83
C PRO A 36 -5.15 -3.56 -13.32
N ASN A 37 -6.33 -3.09 -12.91
CA ASN A 37 -6.87 -1.76 -13.23
C ASN A 37 -6.33 -0.65 -12.31
N ALA A 38 -5.57 -0.97 -11.27
CA ALA A 38 -5.02 0.02 -10.37
C ALA A 38 -4.01 0.95 -11.09
N PRO A 39 -3.91 2.22 -10.69
CA PRO A 39 -2.92 3.15 -11.21
C PRO A 39 -1.49 2.59 -11.09
N ASP A 40 -0.65 2.81 -12.10
CA ASP A 40 0.72 2.28 -12.09
C ASP A 40 1.56 2.83 -10.93
N GLU A 41 1.32 4.08 -10.52
CA GLU A 41 1.92 4.70 -9.34
C GLU A 41 1.54 3.96 -8.05
N LEU A 42 0.26 3.58 -7.91
CA LEU A 42 -0.21 2.78 -6.78
C LEU A 42 0.46 1.40 -6.77
N LYS A 43 0.54 0.73 -7.92
CA LYS A 43 1.21 -0.58 -8.04
C LYS A 43 2.68 -0.49 -7.65
N ARG A 44 3.36 0.59 -8.04
CA ARG A 44 4.76 0.85 -7.71
C ARG A 44 4.95 1.04 -6.21
N GLU A 45 4.15 1.90 -5.59
CA GLU A 45 4.20 2.16 -4.14
C GLU A 45 3.83 0.94 -3.31
N ALA A 46 2.81 0.19 -3.73
CA ALA A 46 2.43 -1.07 -3.09
C ALA A 46 3.57 -2.10 -3.14
N LYS A 47 4.29 -2.23 -4.27
CA LYS A 47 5.48 -3.08 -4.36
C LYS A 47 6.60 -2.62 -3.42
N LEU A 48 6.80 -1.31 -3.28
CA LEU A 48 7.79 -0.77 -2.33
C LEU A 48 7.43 -1.17 -0.90
N LEU A 49 6.17 -1.05 -0.50
CA LEU A 49 5.69 -1.49 0.81
C LEU A 49 5.83 -2.99 1.03
N GLN A 50 5.58 -3.81 0.01
CA GLN A 50 5.78 -5.27 0.06
C GLN A 50 7.25 -5.68 0.10
N SER A 51 8.16 -4.86 -0.45
CA SER A 51 9.60 -5.13 -0.45
C SER A 51 10.26 -4.89 0.92
N ILE A 52 9.56 -4.22 1.84
CA ILE A 52 10.03 -4.07 3.22
C ILE A 52 9.90 -5.45 3.87
N PRO A 53 11.00 -6.04 4.36
CA PRO A 53 10.90 -7.26 5.13
C PRO A 53 9.99 -6.98 6.32
N LYS A 54 8.88 -7.74 6.42
CA LYS A 54 8.03 -7.71 7.62
C LYS A 54 8.96 -7.81 8.83
N PRO A 55 8.86 -6.93 9.84
CA PRO A 55 9.61 -7.15 11.07
C PRO A 55 9.26 -8.55 11.53
N GLN A 56 10.26 -9.44 11.54
CA GLN A 56 10.09 -10.80 12.04
C GLN A 56 9.41 -10.65 13.39
N GLN A 57 8.22 -11.23 13.52
CA GLN A 57 7.65 -11.47 14.83
C GLN A 57 8.68 -12.38 15.51
N LEU A 58 9.46 -11.80 16.43
CA LEU A 58 10.36 -12.54 17.30
C LEU A 58 9.50 -13.61 18.02
N PRO A 59 10.04 -14.84 18.17
CA PRO A 59 9.32 -16.01 18.66
C PRO A 59 8.69 -15.81 20.05
#